data_AF-A0A4R3QVH5-F1
#
_entry.id   AF-A0A4R3QVH5-F1
#
_cell.length_a   1.000
_cell.length_b   1.000
_cell.length_c   1.000
_cell.angle_alpha   90.00
_cell.angle_beta   90.00
_cell.angle_gamma   90.00
#
_symmetry.space_group_name_H-M   'P 1'
#
loop_
_entity.id
_entity.type
_entity.pdbx_description
1 polymer ?
#
loop_
_entity_poly.entity_id
_entity_poly.type
_entity_poly.pdbx_seq_one_letter_code
_entity_poly.pdbx_strand_id
1 'polypeptide(L)'
;MMIQSGSPAPEDVREASRAIETPDFLNRIAEEMRATSGSDLPLSCFIEQVRLQLAAGKSLEELRRQARERASSNAPYQSSDCFRAWAMPDYRM
;
A
#
# COMPACT_ATOMS: atom_id res chain seq x y z
N MET A 1 11.07 32.09 39.72
CA MET A 1 10.03 32.22 38.68
C MET A 1 10.18 31.07 37.70
N MET A 2 9.08 30.35 37.43
CA MET A 2 9.00 29.27 36.44
C MET A 2 8.72 29.87 35.06
N ILE A 3 9.32 29.32 34.01
CA ILE A 3 8.78 29.44 32.64
C ILE A 3 8.73 28.04 32.02
N GLN A 4 7.54 27.45 32.09
CA GLN A 4 7.08 26.41 31.17
C GLN A 4 6.81 27.08 29.82
N SER A 5 7.31 26.50 28.74
CA SER A 5 6.76 26.72 27.40
C SER A 5 6.84 25.39 26.66
N GLY A 6 5.72 24.67 26.67
CA GLY A 6 5.57 23.40 25.97
C GLY A 6 5.63 23.59 24.45
N SER A 7 6.28 22.65 23.78
CA SER A 7 6.22 22.50 22.33
C SER A 7 4.78 22.13 21.92
N PRO A 8 4.17 22.77 20.91
CA PRO A 8 2.94 22.26 20.33
C PRO A 8 3.25 20.94 19.61
N ALA A 9 2.57 19.87 20.00
CA ALA A 9 2.57 18.63 19.26
C ALA A 9 1.86 18.85 17.90
N PRO A 10 2.27 18.15 16.82
CA PRO A 10 1.61 18.25 15.53
C PRO A 10 0.28 17.49 15.59
N GLU A 11 -0.79 18.13 16.03
CA GLU A 11 -2.15 17.56 15.97
C GLU A 11 -2.71 17.55 14.54
N ASP A 12 -2.25 18.45 13.68
CA ASP A 12 -2.74 18.63 12.29
C ASP A 12 -2.50 17.41 11.37
N VAL A 13 -1.40 16.67 11.58
CA VAL A 13 -1.08 15.46 10.77
C VAL A 13 -2.02 14.29 11.11
N ARG A 14 -2.53 14.24 12.34
CA ARG A 14 -3.37 13.13 12.81
C ARG A 14 -4.81 13.29 12.34
N GLU A 15 -5.30 14.52 12.22
CA GLU A 15 -6.65 14.82 11.74
C GLU A 15 -6.77 14.69 10.22
N ALA A 16 -5.73 15.09 9.47
CA ALA A 16 -5.67 14.86 8.02
C ALA A 16 -5.58 13.36 7.67
N SER A 17 -4.88 12.55 8.49
CA SER A 17 -4.86 11.09 8.33
C SER A 17 -6.26 10.49 8.54
N ARG A 18 -7.02 11.00 9.51
CA ARG A 18 -8.35 10.50 9.85
C ARG A 18 -9.44 10.92 8.86
N ALA A 19 -9.23 12.02 8.13
CA ALA A 19 -10.17 12.54 7.13
C ALA A 19 -10.01 11.91 5.73
N ILE A 20 -8.86 11.31 5.43
CA ILE A 20 -8.62 10.60 4.15
C ILE A 20 -9.24 9.19 4.16
N GLU A 21 -9.63 8.69 5.33
CA GLU A 21 -10.10 7.33 5.56
C GLU A 21 -11.63 7.23 5.67
N THR A 22 -12.37 7.69 4.67
CA THR A 22 -13.76 7.20 4.57
C THR A 22 -13.67 5.70 4.27
N PRO A 23 -14.08 4.80 5.19
CA PRO A 23 -13.91 3.36 5.01
C PRO A 23 -14.57 2.85 3.71
N ASP A 24 -15.64 3.52 3.30
CA ASP A 24 -16.34 3.32 2.04
C ASP A 24 -15.44 3.49 0.80
N PHE A 25 -14.54 4.48 0.83
CA PHE A 25 -13.66 4.79 -0.29
C PHE A 25 -12.52 3.77 -0.44
N LEU A 26 -11.95 3.32 0.69
CA LEU A 26 -10.99 2.21 0.69
C LEU A 26 -11.62 0.93 0.15
N ASN A 27 -12.86 0.64 0.59
CA ASN A 27 -13.61 -0.51 0.10
C ASN A 27 -13.80 -0.46 -1.41
N ARG A 28 -14.23 0.69 -1.96
CA ARG A 28 -14.44 0.83 -3.40
C ARG A 28 -13.17 0.56 -4.22
N ILE A 29 -12.02 1.05 -3.78
CA ILE A 29 -10.74 0.80 -4.46
C ILE A 29 -10.33 -0.65 -4.32
N ALA A 30 -10.46 -1.22 -3.12
CA ALA A 30 -10.16 -2.62 -2.88
C ALA A 30 -11.05 -3.55 -3.72
N GLU A 31 -12.33 -3.20 -3.92
CA GLU A 31 -13.24 -3.93 -4.78
C GLU A 31 -12.85 -3.86 -6.24
N GLU A 32 -12.46 -2.68 -6.74
CA GLU A 32 -11.95 -2.50 -8.11
C GLU A 32 -10.67 -3.34 -8.30
N MET A 33 -9.73 -3.28 -7.37
CA MET A 33 -8.50 -4.08 -7.41
C MET A 33 -8.79 -5.58 -7.43
N ARG A 34 -9.71 -6.06 -6.59
CA ARG A 34 -10.12 -7.47 -6.55
C ARG A 34 -10.74 -7.91 -7.87
N ALA A 35 -11.66 -7.12 -8.40
CA ALA A 35 -12.35 -7.40 -9.67
C ALA A 35 -11.37 -7.50 -10.85
N THR A 36 -10.34 -6.65 -10.88
CA THR A 36 -9.33 -6.67 -11.94
C THR A 36 -8.21 -7.69 -11.72
N SER A 37 -7.98 -8.10 -10.48
CA SER A 37 -6.88 -9.01 -10.12
C SER A 37 -7.11 -10.45 -10.55
N GLY A 38 -8.36 -10.89 -10.72
CA GLY A 38 -8.69 -12.30 -10.96
C GLY A 38 -8.31 -13.25 -9.82
N SER A 39 -7.99 -12.72 -8.64
CA SER A 39 -7.60 -13.48 -7.46
C SER A 39 -8.83 -13.80 -6.60
N ASP A 40 -8.87 -15.01 -6.04
CA ASP A 40 -9.91 -15.47 -5.10
C ASP A 40 -9.68 -14.95 -3.66
N LEU A 41 -8.73 -14.04 -3.46
CA LEU A 41 -8.44 -13.49 -2.13
C LEU A 41 -9.61 -12.64 -1.60
N PRO A 42 -9.82 -12.64 -0.27
CA PRO A 42 -10.88 -11.85 0.35
C PRO A 42 -10.63 -10.35 0.22
N LEU A 43 -11.71 -9.56 0.23
CA LEU A 43 -11.65 -8.10 0.08
C LEU A 43 -10.76 -7.42 1.15
N SER A 44 -10.70 -7.98 2.35
CA SER A 44 -9.85 -7.50 3.45
C SER A 44 -8.37 -7.43 3.06
N CYS A 45 -7.86 -8.39 2.29
CA CYS A 45 -6.48 -8.36 1.81
C CYS A 45 -6.21 -7.16 0.90
N PHE A 46 -7.17 -6.79 0.05
CA PHE A 46 -7.05 -5.64 -0.83
C PHE A 46 -7.16 -4.31 -0.07
N ILE A 47 -8.02 -4.25 0.96
CA ILE A 47 -8.10 -3.07 1.84
C ILE A 47 -6.76 -2.83 2.54
N GLU A 48 -6.15 -3.87 3.08
CA GLU A 48 -4.82 -3.82 3.69
C GLU A 48 -3.76 -3.34 2.69
N GLN A 49 -3.80 -3.83 1.45
CA GLN A 49 -2.90 -3.36 0.39
C GLN A 49 -3.09 -1.86 0.07
N VAL A 50 -4.33 -1.38 0.00
CA VAL A 50 -4.60 0.04 -0.22
C VAL A 50 -4.06 0.87 0.96
N ARG A 51 -4.30 0.44 2.20
CA ARG A 51 -3.78 1.10 3.41
C ARG A 51 -2.26 1.17 3.43
N LEU A 52 -1.58 0.06 3.17
CA LEU A 52 -0.11 0.00 3.14
C LEU A 52 0.47 0.94 2.08
N GLN A 53 -0.18 1.05 0.93
CA GLN A 53 0.29 1.92 -0.14
C GLN A 53 0.04 3.41 0.15
N LEU A 54 -1.07 3.75 0.79
CA LEU A 54 -1.30 5.10 1.31
C LEU A 54 -0.29 5.47 2.40
N ALA A 55 0.00 4.55 3.32
CA ALA A 55 1.04 4.72 4.34
C ALA A 55 2.45 4.89 3.73
N ALA A 56 2.70 4.28 2.57
CA ALA A 56 3.92 4.46 1.80
C ALA A 56 3.97 5.79 1.00
N GLY A 57 2.98 6.67 1.18
CA GLY A 57 2.93 7.99 0.54
C GLY A 57 2.44 7.97 -0.92
N LYS A 58 1.87 6.86 -1.40
CA LYS A 58 1.30 6.81 -2.75
C LYS A 58 -0.02 7.57 -2.79
N SER A 59 -0.21 8.34 -3.86
CA SER A 59 -1.49 8.99 -4.12
C SER A 59 -2.53 7.99 -4.63
N LEU A 60 -3.80 8.37 -4.54
CA LEU A 60 -4.91 7.53 -4.96
C LEU A 60 -4.97 7.30 -6.47
N GLU A 61 -4.56 8.30 -7.25
CA GLU A 61 -4.46 8.16 -8.71
C GLU A 61 -3.34 7.18 -9.09
N GLU A 62 -2.23 7.21 -8.37
CA GLU A 62 -1.12 6.26 -8.53
C GLU A 62 -1.59 4.82 -8.23
N LEU A 63 -2.39 4.65 -7.16
CA LEU A 63 -2.96 3.35 -6.80
C LEU A 63 -3.86 2.77 -7.91
N ARG A 64 -4.75 3.59 -8.45
CA ARG A 64 -5.64 3.18 -9.55
C ARG A 64 -4.87 2.87 -10.83
N ARG A 65 -3.82 3.64 -11.13
CA ARG A 65 -2.96 3.39 -12.28
C ARG A 65 -2.24 2.05 -12.14
N GLN A 66 -1.58 1.81 -11.00
CA GLN A 66 -0.86 0.55 -10.75
C GLN A 66 -1.78 -0.67 -10.74
N ALA A 67 -3.02 -0.54 -10.25
CA ALA A 67 -4.01 -1.62 -10.30
C ALA A 67 -4.32 -2.04 -11.75
N ARG A 68 -4.52 -1.07 -12.65
CA ARG A 68 -4.73 -1.33 -14.08
C ARG A 68 -3.48 -1.88 -14.75
N GLU A 69 -2.32 -1.30 -14.46
CA GLU A 69 -1.06 -1.76 -15.03
C GLU A 69 -0.76 -3.21 -14.64
N ARG A 70 -0.97 -3.58 -13.38
CA ARG A 70 -0.83 -4.98 -12.91
C ARG A 70 -1.85 -5.92 -13.54
N ALA A 71 -3.08 -5.47 -13.78
CA ALA A 71 -4.09 -6.26 -14.48
C ALA A 71 -3.74 -6.46 -15.98
N SER A 72 -3.09 -5.48 -16.61
CA SER A 72 -2.65 -5.56 -18.01
C SER A 72 -1.30 -6.26 -18.21
N SER A 73 -0.48 -6.29 -17.16
CA SER A 73 0.87 -6.83 -17.24
C SER A 73 0.83 -8.29 -16.83
N ASN A 74 0.94 -9.18 -17.82
CA ASN A 74 1.25 -10.60 -17.61
C ASN A 74 2.68 -10.81 -17.06
N ALA A 75 3.37 -9.75 -16.64
CA ALA A 75 4.70 -9.85 -16.10
C ALA A 75 4.65 -10.56 -14.73
N PRO A 76 5.37 -11.69 -14.57
CA PRO A 76 5.48 -12.33 -13.26
C PRO A 76 6.05 -11.32 -12.27
N TYR A 77 5.48 -11.28 -11.08
CA TYR A 77 5.94 -10.45 -9.98
C TYR A 77 7.45 -10.70 -9.75
N GLN A 78 8.28 -9.71 -10.10
CA GLN A 78 9.76 -9.76 -10.11
C GLN A 78 10.38 -9.81 -8.69
N SER A 79 9.69 -10.38 -7.71
CA SER A 79 10.28 -10.68 -6.39
C SER A 79 11.01 -12.01 -6.37
N SER A 80 10.99 -12.76 -7.49
CA SER A 80 11.72 -14.02 -7.62
C SER A 80 13.23 -13.86 -7.51
N ASP A 81 13.81 -12.70 -7.86
CA ASP A 81 15.26 -12.52 -7.81
C ASP A 81 15.83 -12.50 -6.38
N CYS A 82 15.14 -11.85 -5.43
CA CYS A 82 15.55 -11.89 -4.01
C CYS A 82 15.45 -13.31 -3.44
N PHE A 83 14.38 -14.03 -3.77
CA PHE A 83 14.23 -15.43 -3.37
C PHE A 83 15.32 -16.30 -3.99
N ARG A 84 15.62 -16.11 -5.28
CA ARG A 84 16.65 -16.85 -6.02
C ARG A 84 18.04 -16.66 -5.42
N ALA A 85 18.41 -15.44 -5.03
CA ALA A 85 19.70 -15.13 -4.43
C ALA A 85 19.89 -15.76 -3.03
N TRP A 86 18.80 -16.01 -2.29
CA TRP A 86 18.87 -16.68 -0.99
C TRP A 86 18.79 -18.21 -1.11
N ALA A 87 17.98 -18.71 -2.03
CA ALA A 87 17.72 -20.15 -2.20
C ALA A 87 18.78 -20.87 -3.04
N MET A 88 19.49 -20.16 -3.93
CA MET A 88 20.60 -20.71 -4.71
C MET A 88 21.88 -19.96 -4.37
N PRO A 89 22.68 -20.43 -3.39
CA PRO A 89 24.04 -19.93 -3.25
C PRO A 89 24.77 -20.24 -4.55
N ASP A 90 25.31 -19.21 -5.20
CA ASP A 90 26.10 -19.30 -6.42
C ASP A 90 27.19 -20.36 -6.20
N TYR A 91 27.04 -21.55 -6.79
CA TYR A 91 28.10 -22.57 -6.80
C TYR A 91 29.18 -22.09 -7.76
N ARG A 92 29.97 -21.12 -7.29
CA ARG A 92 31.15 -20.63 -7.96
C ARG A 92 32.25 -21.68 -7.78
N MET A 93 32.47 -22.48 -8.82
CA MET A 93 33.74 -23.23 -8.97
C MET A 93 34.88 -22.26 -9.30
#